data_AF-K6U3T6-F1
#
_entry.id   AF-K6U3T6-F1
#
_cell.length_a   1.000
_cell.length_b   1.000
_cell.length_c   1.000
_cell.angle_alpha   90.00
_cell.angle_beta   90.00
_cell.angle_gamma   90.00
#
_symmetry.space_group_name_H-M   'P 1'
#
loop_
_entity.id
_entity.type
_entity.pdbx_description
1 polymer ?
#
loop_
_entity_poly.entity_id
_entity_poly.type
_entity_poly.pdbx_seq_one_letter_code
_entity_poly.pdbx_strand_id
1 'polypeptide(L)'
;MNVLIIYAHPESESLNGTLKELAFDTLTDEGHLVQVSDLYDMKWKAVLDEDDFPERMNTELFNPIMEQLNAVKEGAIPLDIKEEMDKVLWADVIIFQFPIWWSNFPAILKGWVDRVFYNGFAFNLAEMQLYGNGPLKGKKAMLSFTTGAPRELYTDEGPHGEIEVLINYFNHVLFEFVGMEALPYFAIFGPGDMSEAEREAELDRFQEIIKNI
;
A
#
# COMPACT_ATOMS: atom_id res chain seq x y z
N MET A 1 3.28 -12.10 14.16
CA MET A 1 2.47 -12.26 12.94
C MET A 1 3.35 -12.04 11.71
N ASN A 2 2.81 -12.19 10.51
CA ASN A 2 3.51 -11.88 9.27
C ASN A 2 3.15 -10.46 8.82
N VAL A 3 4.14 -9.59 8.61
CA VAL A 3 3.92 -8.21 8.19
C VAL A 3 4.63 -7.93 6.86
N LEU A 4 3.90 -7.39 5.91
CA LEU A 4 4.45 -6.89 4.65
C LEU A 4 4.51 -5.35 4.70
N ILE A 5 5.69 -4.78 4.48
CA ILE A 5 5.87 -3.34 4.31
C ILE A 5 6.05 -3.05 2.82
N ILE A 6 5.15 -2.29 2.24
CA ILE A 6 5.26 -1.78 0.87
C ILE A 6 5.77 -0.35 0.95
N TYR A 7 6.98 -0.13 0.46
CA TYR A 7 7.71 1.13 0.58
C TYR A 7 7.89 1.81 -0.77
N ALA A 8 7.53 3.09 -0.85
CA ALA A 8 7.56 3.87 -2.09
C ALA A 8 8.24 5.23 -1.91
N HIS A 9 9.57 5.24 -1.83
CA HIS A 9 10.35 6.48 -1.92
C HIS A 9 11.70 6.22 -2.63
N PRO A 10 12.16 7.11 -3.54
CA PRO A 10 13.39 6.88 -4.32
C PRO A 10 14.69 7.10 -3.56
N GLU A 11 14.61 7.61 -2.33
CA GLU A 11 15.76 7.97 -1.49
C GLU A 11 15.66 7.21 -0.17
N SER A 12 16.57 6.26 0.04
CA SER A 12 16.60 5.39 1.22
C SER A 12 16.90 6.14 2.51
N GLU A 13 17.64 7.26 2.44
CA GLU A 13 17.94 8.08 3.63
C GLU A 13 16.85 9.12 3.94
N SER A 14 15.77 9.13 3.18
CA SER A 14 14.62 10.00 3.44
C SER A 14 13.93 9.69 4.77
N LEU A 15 13.10 10.61 5.26
CA LEU A 15 12.23 10.34 6.41
C LEU A 15 11.32 9.12 6.18
N ASN A 16 10.83 8.91 4.96
CA ASN A 16 10.06 7.71 4.63
C ASN A 16 10.92 6.43 4.74
N GLY A 17 12.18 6.50 4.33
CA GLY A 17 13.14 5.41 4.52
C GLY A 17 13.40 5.13 6.00
N THR A 18 13.59 6.18 6.81
CA THR A 18 13.71 6.06 8.28
C THR A 18 12.48 5.40 8.89
N LEU A 19 11.26 5.80 8.51
CA LEU A 19 10.03 5.17 9.00
C LEU A 19 9.93 3.70 8.58
N LYS A 20 10.33 3.36 7.34
CA LYS A 20 10.37 1.96 6.89
C LYS A 20 11.32 1.10 7.73
N GLU A 21 12.54 1.58 7.98
CA GLU A 21 13.52 0.85 8.79
C GLU A 21 13.04 0.74 10.25
N LEU A 22 12.54 1.84 10.82
CA LEU A 22 12.02 1.83 12.18
C LEU A 22 10.85 0.86 12.33
N ALA A 23 9.97 0.75 11.33
CA ALA A 23 8.90 -0.24 11.34
C ALA A 23 9.46 -1.67 11.26
N PHE A 24 10.41 -1.92 10.36
CA PHE A 24 11.03 -3.23 10.20
C PHE A 24 11.71 -3.70 11.49
N ASP A 25 12.56 -2.86 12.09
CA ASP A 25 13.29 -3.16 13.31
C ASP A 25 12.33 -3.41 14.47
N THR A 26 11.38 -2.48 14.69
CA THR A 26 10.42 -2.57 15.79
C THR A 26 9.58 -3.85 15.70
N LEU A 27 9.04 -4.19 14.54
CA LEU A 27 8.21 -5.39 14.36
C LEU A 27 9.05 -6.68 14.52
N THR A 28 10.30 -6.66 14.04
CA THR A 28 11.21 -7.80 14.19
C THR A 28 11.57 -8.03 15.66
N ASP A 29 11.83 -6.95 16.41
CA ASP A 29 12.12 -7.00 17.84
C ASP A 29 10.93 -7.51 18.66
N GLU A 30 9.70 -7.20 18.26
CA GLU A 30 8.46 -7.77 18.82
C GLU A 30 8.19 -9.22 18.35
N GLY A 31 9.14 -9.84 17.63
CA GLY A 31 9.10 -11.23 17.21
C GLY A 31 8.16 -11.51 16.03
N HIS A 32 7.81 -10.49 15.25
CA HIS A 32 7.09 -10.68 13.99
C HIS A 32 8.03 -11.07 12.86
N LEU A 33 7.48 -11.74 11.84
CA LEU A 33 8.19 -11.96 10.59
C LEU A 33 7.85 -10.81 9.66
N VAL A 34 8.86 -10.16 9.10
CA VAL A 34 8.68 -8.95 8.27
C VAL A 34 9.27 -9.17 6.88
N GLN A 35 8.52 -8.81 5.86
CA GLN A 35 8.99 -8.71 4.48
C GLN A 35 8.81 -7.29 3.97
N VAL A 36 9.70 -6.86 3.08
CA VAL A 36 9.67 -5.52 2.50
C VAL A 36 9.61 -5.63 0.98
N SER A 37 8.73 -4.82 0.38
CA SER A 37 8.72 -4.53 -1.05
C SER A 37 9.13 -3.07 -1.25
N ASP A 38 10.43 -2.84 -1.49
CA ASP A 38 10.97 -1.54 -1.86
C ASP A 38 10.77 -1.34 -3.36
N LEU A 39 9.70 -0.61 -3.72
CA LEU A 39 9.28 -0.52 -5.11
C LEU A 39 10.32 0.17 -6.00
N TYR A 40 11.11 1.10 -5.44
CA TYR A 40 12.13 1.81 -6.20
C TYR A 40 13.38 0.95 -6.39
N ASP A 41 13.83 0.24 -5.35
CA ASP A 41 14.97 -0.69 -5.46
C ASP A 41 14.66 -1.86 -6.40
N MET A 42 13.43 -2.39 -6.32
CA MET A 42 12.90 -3.41 -7.23
C MET A 42 12.78 -2.92 -8.69
N LYS A 43 12.86 -1.61 -8.92
CA LYS A 43 12.54 -0.96 -10.21
C LYS A 43 11.17 -1.40 -10.72
N TRP A 44 10.19 -1.40 -9.82
CA TRP A 44 8.85 -1.91 -10.09
C TRP A 44 8.26 -1.26 -11.35
N LYS A 45 7.82 -2.08 -12.30
CA LYS A 45 7.05 -1.61 -13.46
C LYS A 45 5.68 -1.14 -12.95
N ALA A 46 5.47 0.16 -12.97
CA ALA A 46 4.23 0.76 -12.47
C ALA A 46 3.06 0.71 -13.48
N VAL A 47 3.38 0.66 -14.77
CA VAL A 47 2.37 0.70 -15.83
C VAL A 47 1.73 -0.67 -15.98
N LEU A 48 0.41 -0.74 -15.90
CA LEU A 48 -0.35 -1.92 -16.32
C LEU A 48 -0.54 -1.87 -17.84
N ASP A 49 -0.14 -2.93 -18.53
CA ASP A 49 -0.26 -3.05 -19.98
C ASP A 49 -0.35 -4.52 -20.41
N GLU A 50 -0.36 -4.77 -21.72
CA GLU A 50 -0.44 -6.11 -22.30
C GLU A 50 0.72 -7.05 -21.97
N ASP A 51 1.90 -6.54 -21.62
CA ASP A 51 3.05 -7.39 -21.27
C ASP A 51 2.83 -8.11 -19.94
N ASP A 52 1.88 -7.65 -19.13
CA ASP A 52 1.47 -8.33 -17.90
C ASP A 52 0.58 -9.57 -18.16
N PHE A 53 0.23 -9.83 -19.43
CA PHE A 53 -0.69 -10.89 -19.82
C PHE A 53 -0.12 -11.68 -21.01
N PRO A 54 0.88 -12.56 -20.80
CA PRO A 54 1.48 -13.32 -21.90
C PRO A 54 0.52 -14.33 -22.54
N GLU A 55 -0.48 -14.81 -21.79
CA GLU A 55 -1.47 -15.80 -22.24
C GLU A 55 -2.89 -15.21 -22.24
N ARG A 56 -3.12 -14.20 -23.09
CA ARG A 56 -4.43 -13.54 -23.21
C ARG A 56 -5.50 -14.47 -23.76
N MET A 57 -6.71 -14.36 -23.20
CA MET A 57 -7.91 -14.97 -23.75
C MET A 57 -8.34 -14.29 -25.06
N ASN A 58 -8.22 -12.96 -25.15
CA ASN A 58 -8.55 -12.20 -26.34
C ASN A 58 -7.32 -11.45 -26.87
N THR A 59 -6.77 -11.93 -27.98
CA THR A 59 -5.60 -11.31 -28.63
C THR A 59 -5.93 -10.11 -29.51
N GLU A 60 -7.21 -9.85 -29.80
CA GLU A 60 -7.66 -8.75 -30.66
C GLU A 60 -8.06 -7.49 -29.88
N LEU A 61 -8.67 -7.68 -28.71
CA LEU A 61 -9.11 -6.59 -27.83
C LEU A 61 -8.61 -6.82 -26.40
N PHE A 62 -7.70 -5.96 -25.96
CA PHE A 62 -7.20 -5.99 -24.61
C PHE A 62 -8.23 -5.41 -23.63
N ASN A 63 -8.71 -6.24 -22.71
CA ASN A 63 -9.51 -5.81 -21.57
C ASN A 63 -8.82 -6.28 -20.27
N PRO A 64 -8.14 -5.38 -19.54
CA PRO A 64 -7.30 -5.77 -18.42
C PRO A 64 -8.08 -6.49 -17.31
N ILE A 65 -9.30 -6.06 -17.00
CA ILE A 65 -10.11 -6.69 -15.93
C ILE A 65 -10.46 -8.15 -16.26
N MET A 66 -10.71 -8.46 -17.53
CA MET A 66 -11.02 -9.81 -17.98
C MET A 66 -9.76 -10.67 -18.08
N GLU A 67 -8.66 -10.08 -18.56
CA GLU A 67 -7.38 -10.78 -18.68
C GLU A 67 -6.74 -11.07 -17.32
N GLN A 68 -6.94 -10.21 -16.31
CA GLN A 68 -6.57 -10.50 -14.92
C GLN A 68 -7.27 -11.75 -14.39
N LEU A 69 -8.60 -11.85 -14.56
CA LEU A 69 -9.36 -13.00 -14.13
C LEU A 69 -8.91 -14.28 -14.86
N ASN A 70 -8.63 -14.18 -16.16
CA ASN A 70 -8.08 -15.28 -16.94
C ASN A 70 -6.69 -15.72 -16.43
N ALA A 71 -5.78 -14.77 -16.24
CA ALA A 71 -4.42 -15.04 -15.77
C ALA A 71 -4.42 -15.74 -14.40
N VAL A 72 -5.30 -15.33 -13.48
CA VAL A 72 -5.45 -16.02 -12.19
C VAL A 72 -5.99 -17.43 -12.37
N LYS A 73 -7.02 -17.62 -13.21
CA LYS A 73 -7.65 -18.92 -13.45
C LYS A 73 -6.69 -19.94 -14.09
N GLU A 74 -5.90 -19.50 -15.06
CA GLU A 74 -4.96 -20.37 -15.78
C GLU A 74 -3.58 -20.43 -15.11
N GLY A 75 -3.31 -19.57 -14.12
CA GLY A 75 -2.02 -19.48 -13.43
C GLY A 75 -0.92 -18.79 -14.25
N ALA A 76 -1.28 -18.12 -15.35
CA ALA A 76 -0.38 -17.41 -16.25
C ALA A 76 -0.08 -15.98 -15.76
N ILE A 77 0.43 -15.86 -14.53
CA ILE A 77 0.75 -14.58 -13.88
C ILE A 77 2.26 -14.31 -14.03
N PRO A 78 2.68 -13.12 -14.49
CA PRO A 78 4.09 -12.73 -14.52
C PRO A 78 4.76 -12.89 -13.15
N LEU A 79 6.04 -13.28 -13.15
CA LEU A 79 6.75 -13.64 -11.92
C LEU A 79 6.80 -12.49 -10.90
N ASP A 80 7.08 -11.26 -11.34
CA ASP A 80 7.14 -10.09 -10.47
C ASP A 80 5.80 -9.83 -9.77
N ILE A 81 4.69 -9.95 -10.51
CA ILE A 81 3.33 -9.83 -9.96
C ILE A 81 3.03 -10.99 -9.00
N LYS A 82 3.39 -12.22 -9.39
CA LYS A 82 3.13 -13.42 -8.59
C LYS A 82 3.86 -13.38 -7.25
N GLU A 83 5.11 -12.93 -7.23
CA GLU A 83 5.89 -12.77 -6.01
C GLU A 83 5.23 -11.78 -5.05
N GLU A 84 4.72 -10.64 -5.55
CA GLU A 84 3.99 -9.69 -4.71
C GLU A 84 2.65 -10.22 -4.22
N MET A 85 1.91 -10.96 -5.07
CA MET A 85 0.69 -11.67 -4.65
C MET A 85 0.97 -12.68 -3.53
N ASP A 86 2.10 -13.40 -3.59
CA ASP A 86 2.49 -14.35 -2.55
C ASP A 86 2.82 -13.66 -1.23
N LYS A 87 3.48 -12.51 -1.27
CA LYS A 87 3.71 -11.68 -0.06
C LYS A 87 2.38 -11.20 0.53
N VAL A 88 1.43 -10.76 -0.29
CA VAL A 88 0.09 -10.35 0.14
C VAL A 88 -0.65 -11.52 0.80
N LEU A 89 -0.59 -12.73 0.22
CA LEU A 89 -1.19 -13.93 0.81
C LEU A 89 -0.52 -14.34 2.12
N TRP A 90 0.80 -14.20 2.21
CA TRP A 90 1.60 -14.52 3.39
C TRP A 90 1.34 -13.57 4.58
N ALA A 91 1.10 -12.29 4.31
CA ALA A 91 0.97 -11.26 5.34
C ALA A 91 -0.38 -11.30 6.08
N ASP A 92 -0.34 -11.11 7.40
CA ASP A 92 -1.51 -10.81 8.23
C ASP A 92 -1.81 -9.31 8.22
N VAL A 93 -0.76 -8.48 8.18
CA VAL A 93 -0.81 -7.01 8.16
C VAL A 93 0.02 -6.47 7.00
N ILE A 94 -0.51 -5.48 6.29
CA ILE A 94 0.19 -4.77 5.21
C ILE A 94 0.32 -3.29 5.55
N ILE A 95 1.55 -2.79 5.62
CA ILE A 95 1.86 -1.39 5.91
C ILE A 95 2.31 -0.72 4.61
N PHE A 96 1.64 0.35 4.22
CA PHE A 96 2.00 1.18 3.06
C PHE A 96 2.76 2.41 3.56
N GLN A 97 4.07 2.50 3.26
CA GLN A 97 4.92 3.64 3.63
C GLN A 97 5.25 4.50 2.40
N PHE A 98 4.76 5.75 2.36
CA PHE A 98 4.93 6.61 1.19
C PHE A 98 4.74 8.11 1.49
N PRO A 99 5.33 9.02 0.70
CA PRO A 99 4.93 10.43 0.71
C PRO A 99 3.63 10.63 -0.06
N ILE A 100 2.73 11.50 0.42
CA ILE A 100 1.60 11.98 -0.39
C ILE A 100 2.14 12.86 -1.52
N TRP A 101 1.91 12.43 -2.76
CA TRP A 101 2.18 13.21 -3.97
C TRP A 101 0.87 13.48 -4.70
N TRP A 102 0.55 14.76 -4.94
CA TRP A 102 -0.70 15.18 -5.56
C TRP A 102 -1.96 14.59 -4.87
N SER A 103 -1.99 14.64 -3.54
CA SER A 103 -3.10 14.11 -2.72
C SER A 103 -3.39 12.62 -2.98
N ASN A 104 -2.38 11.84 -3.33
CA ASN A 104 -2.49 10.41 -3.58
C ASN A 104 -1.16 9.68 -3.30
N PHE A 105 -1.16 8.37 -3.51
CA PHE A 105 0.03 7.54 -3.56
C PHE A 105 1.01 8.01 -4.65
N PRO A 106 2.32 7.78 -4.48
CA PRO A 106 3.26 7.84 -5.59
C PRO A 106 2.81 6.94 -6.74
N ALA A 107 3.03 7.37 -7.98
CA ALA A 107 2.59 6.61 -9.17
C ALA A 107 3.09 5.15 -9.18
N ILE A 108 4.31 4.91 -8.66
CA ILE A 108 4.87 3.56 -8.56
C ILE A 108 4.06 2.65 -7.60
N LEU A 109 3.56 3.22 -6.51
CA LEU A 109 2.72 2.51 -5.54
C LEU A 109 1.31 2.28 -6.07
N LYS A 110 0.74 3.29 -6.75
CA LYS A 110 -0.54 3.11 -7.44
C LYS A 110 -0.44 2.03 -8.53
N GLY A 111 0.67 1.98 -9.25
CA GLY A 111 0.97 0.93 -10.22
C GLY A 111 1.15 -0.46 -9.61
N TRP A 112 1.73 -0.55 -8.41
CA TRP A 112 1.76 -1.79 -7.63
C TRP A 112 0.34 -2.26 -7.31
N VAL A 113 -0.54 -1.37 -6.85
CA VAL A 113 -1.95 -1.72 -6.62
C VAL A 113 -2.60 -2.22 -7.92
N ASP A 114 -2.43 -1.51 -9.03
CA ASP A 114 -3.06 -1.87 -10.31
C ASP A 114 -2.61 -3.23 -10.83
N ARG A 115 -1.33 -3.55 -10.67
CA ARG A 115 -0.73 -4.79 -11.18
C ARG A 115 -0.80 -5.96 -10.19
N VAL A 116 -0.97 -5.74 -8.88
CA VAL A 116 -1.03 -6.83 -7.89
C VAL A 116 -2.47 -7.17 -7.52
N PHE A 117 -3.37 -6.18 -7.42
CA PHE A 117 -4.77 -6.43 -7.04
C PHE A 117 -5.60 -6.86 -8.25
N TYR A 118 -5.28 -8.02 -8.81
CA TYR A 118 -6.01 -8.59 -9.94
C TYR A 118 -7.45 -8.97 -9.58
N ASN A 119 -8.35 -8.79 -10.55
CA ASN A 119 -9.62 -9.50 -10.58
C ASN A 119 -9.36 -11.02 -10.61
N GLY A 120 -10.04 -11.79 -9.77
CA GLY A 120 -9.78 -13.21 -9.49
C GLY A 120 -8.84 -13.45 -8.30
N PHE A 121 -8.08 -12.45 -7.87
CA PHE A 121 -7.14 -12.56 -6.73
C PHE A 121 -7.54 -11.68 -5.55
N ALA A 122 -7.51 -10.35 -5.71
CA ALA A 122 -7.81 -9.41 -4.63
C ALA A 122 -9.31 -9.10 -4.53
N PHE A 123 -10.04 -9.27 -5.62
CA PHE A 123 -11.49 -9.15 -5.71
C PHE A 123 -11.99 -10.06 -6.84
N ASN A 124 -13.28 -10.37 -6.88
CA ASN A 124 -13.87 -11.08 -8.03
C ASN A 124 -15.22 -10.48 -8.41
N LEU A 125 -15.29 -9.84 -9.58
CA LEU A 125 -16.53 -9.21 -10.07
C LEU A 125 -17.59 -10.21 -10.53
N ALA A 126 -17.18 -11.34 -11.11
CA ALA A 126 -18.12 -12.36 -11.59
C ALA A 126 -18.82 -13.06 -10.42
N GLU A 127 -18.12 -13.23 -9.30
CA GLU A 127 -18.61 -13.87 -8.08
C GLU A 127 -19.10 -12.88 -7.01
N MET A 128 -19.04 -11.58 -7.28
CA MET A 128 -19.38 -10.51 -6.33
C MET A 128 -18.62 -10.62 -4.99
N GLN A 129 -17.36 -11.08 -5.02
CA GLN A 129 -16.48 -11.14 -3.86
C GLN A 129 -15.79 -9.79 -3.70
N LEU A 130 -16.54 -8.86 -3.13
CA LEU A 130 -16.15 -7.48 -2.84
C LEU A 130 -16.47 -7.18 -1.37
N TYR A 131 -15.85 -6.14 -0.82
CA TYR A 131 -16.13 -5.64 0.52
C TYR A 131 -16.03 -6.76 1.58
N GLY A 132 -17.05 -6.91 2.45
CA GLY A 132 -17.04 -7.91 3.52
C GLY A 132 -16.92 -9.38 3.08
N ASN A 133 -17.08 -9.68 1.78
CA ASN A 133 -16.85 -11.01 1.20
C ASN A 133 -15.60 -11.07 0.30
N GLY A 134 -14.75 -10.04 0.33
CA GLY A 134 -13.53 -9.96 -0.44
C GLY A 134 -12.54 -11.09 -0.13
N PRO A 135 -11.76 -11.56 -1.12
CA PRO A 135 -10.78 -12.64 -0.95
C PRO A 135 -9.70 -12.37 0.11
N LEU A 136 -9.37 -11.10 0.38
CA LEU A 136 -8.32 -10.71 1.31
C LEU A 136 -8.84 -10.46 2.73
N LYS A 137 -10.04 -10.97 3.04
CA LYS A 137 -10.62 -10.92 4.40
C LYS A 137 -9.73 -11.58 5.45
N GLY A 138 -9.78 -11.01 6.66
CA GLY A 138 -8.96 -11.44 7.80
C GLY A 138 -7.56 -10.81 7.83
N LYS A 139 -7.17 -10.08 6.77
CA LYS A 139 -5.95 -9.27 6.73
C LYS A 139 -6.26 -7.82 7.13
N LYS A 140 -5.24 -7.13 7.62
CA LYS A 140 -5.30 -5.72 7.99
C LYS A 140 -4.37 -4.87 7.12
N ALA A 141 -4.72 -3.61 6.90
CA ALA A 141 -3.89 -2.68 6.15
C ALA A 141 -3.76 -1.33 6.87
N MET A 142 -2.56 -0.74 6.86
CA MET A 142 -2.29 0.58 7.44
C MET A 142 -1.67 1.52 6.40
N LEU A 143 -2.18 2.74 6.32
CA LEU A 143 -1.49 3.83 5.62
C LEU A 143 -0.55 4.54 6.59
N SER A 144 0.74 4.58 6.25
CA SER A 144 1.76 5.39 6.92
C SER A 144 2.36 6.37 5.91
N PHE A 145 2.19 7.67 6.13
CA PHE A 145 2.59 8.64 5.10
C PHE A 145 3.18 9.93 5.64
N THR A 146 3.84 10.67 4.74
CA THR A 146 4.32 12.03 5.02
C THR A 146 3.67 13.02 4.07
N THR A 147 3.34 14.22 4.52
CA THR A 147 2.86 15.31 3.64
C THR A 147 3.92 16.40 3.49
N GLY A 148 3.83 17.21 2.44
CA GLY A 148 4.62 18.44 2.35
C GLY A 148 4.06 19.59 3.19
N ALA A 149 2.73 19.70 3.27
CA ALA A 149 2.06 20.75 4.03
C ALA A 149 1.91 20.37 5.53
N PRO A 150 1.94 21.34 6.45
CA PRO A 150 1.75 21.10 7.87
C PRO A 150 0.27 20.82 8.18
N ARG A 151 -0.01 20.25 9.37
CA ARG A 151 -1.33 19.71 9.74
C ARG A 151 -2.43 20.77 9.71
N GLU A 152 -2.09 22.02 9.99
CA GLU A 152 -3.02 23.15 10.09
C GLU A 152 -3.66 23.52 8.75
N LEU A 153 -3.08 23.09 7.63
CA LEU A 153 -3.68 23.28 6.30
C LEU A 153 -4.72 22.19 5.95
N TYR A 154 -4.76 21.09 6.70
CA TYR A 154 -5.65 19.94 6.51
C TYR A 154 -6.84 19.99 7.48
N THR A 155 -7.63 21.06 7.40
CA THR A 155 -8.85 21.25 8.18
C THR A 155 -10.04 21.49 7.25
N ASP A 156 -11.25 21.48 7.80
CA ASP A 156 -12.50 21.77 7.06
C ASP A 156 -12.51 23.18 6.43
N GLU A 157 -11.88 24.14 7.10
CA GLU A 157 -11.68 25.51 6.59
C GLU A 157 -10.34 25.71 5.86
N GLY A 158 -9.46 24.71 5.90
CA GLY A 158 -8.10 24.76 5.37
C GLY A 158 -8.05 24.60 3.84
N PRO A 159 -7.01 25.12 3.17
CA PRO A 159 -6.92 25.08 1.71
C PRO A 159 -6.76 23.67 1.13
N HIS A 160 -6.41 22.67 1.95
CA HIS A 160 -6.30 21.27 1.52
C HIS A 160 -7.50 20.41 1.89
N GLY A 161 -8.43 20.92 2.72
CA GLY A 161 -9.52 20.15 3.28
C GLY A 161 -9.04 19.13 4.32
N GLU A 162 -9.99 18.43 4.96
CA GLU A 162 -9.70 17.40 5.95
C GLU A 162 -9.01 16.19 5.30
N ILE A 163 -7.81 15.83 5.78
CA ILE A 163 -7.06 14.68 5.27
C ILE A 163 -7.82 13.37 5.49
N GLU A 164 -8.61 13.29 6.55
CA GLU A 164 -9.45 12.13 6.89
C GLU A 164 -10.46 11.80 5.79
N VAL A 165 -10.97 12.79 5.04
CA VAL A 165 -11.88 12.54 3.91
C VAL A 165 -11.20 11.69 2.84
N LEU A 166 -9.93 12.02 2.52
CA LEU A 166 -9.13 11.28 1.56
C LEU A 166 -8.77 9.89 2.09
N ILE A 167 -8.34 9.79 3.35
CA ILE A 167 -7.91 8.52 3.95
C ILE A 167 -9.09 7.56 4.10
N ASN A 168 -10.26 8.03 4.52
CA ASN A 168 -11.46 7.21 4.61
C ASN A 168 -11.89 6.72 3.22
N TYR A 169 -11.75 7.56 2.18
CA TYR A 169 -12.00 7.13 0.81
C TYR A 169 -11.05 6.00 0.41
N PHE A 170 -9.74 6.16 0.58
CA PHE A 170 -8.77 5.11 0.28
C PHE A 170 -9.03 3.82 1.06
N ASN A 171 -9.24 3.91 2.37
CA ASN A 171 -9.57 2.74 3.19
C ASN A 171 -10.77 1.99 2.63
N HIS A 172 -11.85 2.70 2.28
CA HIS A 172 -13.06 2.08 1.75
C HIS A 172 -12.87 1.44 0.37
N VAL A 173 -12.30 2.18 -0.59
CA VAL A 173 -12.25 1.73 -1.99
C VAL A 173 -11.04 0.86 -2.32
N LEU A 174 -10.02 0.85 -1.47
CA LEU A 174 -8.81 0.03 -1.67
C LEU A 174 -8.79 -1.18 -0.75
N PHE A 175 -8.93 -0.98 0.57
CA PHE A 175 -8.73 -2.05 1.55
C PHE A 175 -10.02 -2.79 1.85
N GLU A 176 -11.07 -2.06 2.22
CA GLU A 176 -12.36 -2.69 2.51
C GLU A 176 -12.89 -3.37 1.26
N PHE A 177 -12.77 -2.74 0.07
CA PHE A 177 -13.17 -3.33 -1.22
C PHE A 177 -12.62 -4.75 -1.47
N VAL A 178 -11.38 -5.04 -1.05
CA VAL A 178 -10.75 -6.37 -1.19
C VAL A 178 -10.95 -7.26 0.05
N GLY A 179 -11.64 -6.75 1.07
CA GLY A 179 -12.01 -7.45 2.31
C GLY A 179 -11.09 -7.20 3.51
N MET A 180 -10.05 -6.37 3.36
CA MET A 180 -9.15 -6.05 4.47
C MET A 180 -9.82 -5.11 5.49
N GLU A 181 -9.40 -5.24 6.74
CA GLU A 181 -9.70 -4.26 7.78
C GLU A 181 -8.70 -3.10 7.70
N ALA A 182 -9.18 -1.87 7.57
CA ALA A 182 -8.34 -0.69 7.58
C ALA A 182 -7.99 -0.28 9.03
N LEU A 183 -6.70 -0.26 9.34
CA LEU A 183 -6.16 0.23 10.60
C LEU A 183 -6.13 1.77 10.61
N PRO A 184 -6.09 2.40 11.81
CA PRO A 184 -5.83 3.83 11.91
C PRO A 184 -4.54 4.20 11.16
N TYR A 185 -4.60 5.29 10.40
CA TYR A 185 -3.42 5.77 9.66
C TYR A 185 -2.39 6.40 10.61
N PHE A 186 -1.14 6.41 10.17
CA PHE A 186 -0.09 7.26 10.73
C PHE A 186 0.34 8.31 9.70
N ALA A 187 0.59 9.53 10.15
CA ALA A 187 1.15 10.56 9.29
C ALA A 187 2.05 11.54 10.03
N ILE A 188 3.10 11.99 9.34
CA ILE A 188 3.92 13.15 9.71
C ILE A 188 3.61 14.30 8.75
N PHE A 189 3.19 15.45 9.30
CA PHE A 189 2.77 16.60 8.50
C PHE A 189 3.84 17.68 8.45
N GLY A 190 4.23 18.13 7.26
CA GLY A 190 5.17 19.24 7.09
C GLY A 190 6.57 19.00 7.67
N PRO A 191 7.23 17.86 7.40
CA PRO A 191 8.53 17.53 8.01
C PRO A 191 9.67 18.47 7.59
N GLY A 192 9.48 19.28 6.54
CA GLY A 192 10.48 20.24 6.08
C GLY A 192 10.74 21.40 7.06
N ASP A 193 9.77 21.68 7.94
CA ASP A 193 9.85 22.77 8.93
C ASP A 193 10.10 22.27 10.36
N MET A 194 10.24 20.95 10.55
CA MET A 194 10.44 20.34 11.87
C MET A 194 11.86 20.54 12.40
N SER A 195 11.96 20.84 13.68
CA SER A 195 13.20 20.69 14.45
C SER A 195 13.57 19.22 14.63
N GLU A 196 14.82 18.97 15.01
CA GLU A 196 15.30 17.61 15.32
C GLU A 196 14.50 16.97 16.46
N ALA A 197 14.17 17.72 17.51
CA ALA A 197 13.38 17.23 18.64
C ALA A 197 11.93 16.88 18.24
N GLU A 198 11.30 17.66 17.36
CA GLU A 198 9.97 17.34 16.84
C GLU A 198 10.01 16.08 15.96
N ARG A 199 11.06 15.95 15.13
CA ARG A 199 11.26 14.75 14.32
C ARG A 199 11.45 13.51 15.19
N GLU A 200 12.28 13.58 16.24
CA GLU A 200 12.48 12.49 17.19
C GLU A 200 11.15 12.09 17.87
N ALA A 201 10.37 13.07 18.34
CA ALA A 201 9.08 12.80 18.96
C ALA A 201 8.09 12.10 18.01
N GLU A 202 8.10 12.43 16.71
CA GLU A 202 7.29 11.74 15.71
C GLU A 202 7.76 10.32 15.43
N LEU A 203 9.08 10.07 15.45
CA LEU A 203 9.64 8.72 15.34
C LEU A 203 9.27 7.86 16.55
N ASP A 204 9.35 8.42 17.76
CA ASP A 204 8.91 7.73 18.99
C ASP A 204 7.41 7.39 18.92
N ARG A 205 6.58 8.34 18.49
CA ARG A 205 5.13 8.12 18.30
C ARG A 205 4.86 7.02 17.27
N PHE A 206 5.61 7.01 16.16
CA PHE A 206 5.49 5.97 15.15
C PHE A 206 5.86 4.60 15.73
N GLN A 207 6.99 4.49 16.43
CA GLN A 207 7.43 3.25 17.03
C GLN A 207 6.39 2.68 18.00
N GLU A 208 5.81 3.52 18.88
CA GLU A 208 4.77 3.06 19.82
C GLU A 208 3.50 2.56 19.11
N ILE A 209 3.11 3.16 17.98
CA ILE A 209 1.99 2.66 17.17
C ILE A 209 2.35 1.31 16.55
N ILE A 210 3.55 1.19 15.96
CA ILE A 210 4.00 -0.02 15.29
C ILE A 210 4.13 -1.22 16.24
N LYS A 211 4.58 -1.00 17.49
CA LYS A 211 4.65 -2.06 18.51
C LYS A 211 3.29 -2.72 18.80
N ASN A 212 2.20 -2.01 18.57
CA ASN A 212 0.85 -2.41 18.97
C ASN A 212 -0.03 -2.82 17.78
N ILE A 213 0.56 -3.10 16.61
CA ILE A 213 -0.17 -3.42 15.37
C ILE A 213 -0.77 -4.84 15.38
#